data_AF-A0A2T2W430-F1
#
_entry.id   AF-A0A2T2W430-F1
#
_cell.length_a   1.000
_cell.length_b   1.000
_cell.length_c   1.000
_cell.angle_alpha   90.00
_cell.angle_beta   90.00
_cell.angle_gamma   90.00
#
_symmetry.space_group_name_H-M   'P 1'
#
loop_
_entity.id
_entity.type
_entity.pdbx_description
1 polymer ?
#
loop_
_entity_poly.entity_id
_entity_poly.type
_entity_poly.pdbx_seq_one_letter_code
_entity_poly.pdbx_strand_id
1 'polypeptide(L)'
;MGKDSGSIVSASQPATLGDRLRGIAEELRQETDTQIKATSRILGAAAQMAQNHDRLIDEVVEMVEEDLAQAQRAASATYRVPGLKQKFKTLKAAKAHFDIKANSWEALATKLNEATESSASHKTGMPSTNRNDVLERLDAIEREMMSLRDSMEQVLGLLQKMVN
;
A
#
# COMPACT_ATOMS: atom_id res chain seq x y z
N MET A 1 -39.84 75.22 25.77
CA MET A 1 -40.96 74.41 25.21
C MET A 1 -40.40 73.67 24.01
N GLY A 2 -39.97 72.41 24.18
CA GLY A 2 -40.67 71.22 23.66
C GLY A 2 -39.95 70.76 22.37
N LYS A 3 -39.57 69.50 22.15
CA LYS A 3 -40.02 68.20 22.63
C LYS A 3 -38.84 67.22 22.55
N ASP A 4 -38.65 66.45 23.61
CA ASP A 4 -37.81 65.26 23.61
C ASP A 4 -38.44 64.20 22.67
N SER A 5 -37.74 63.86 21.60
CA SER A 5 -38.12 62.75 20.74
C SER A 5 -37.57 61.47 21.36
N GLY A 6 -38.34 60.90 22.28
CA GLY A 6 -38.13 59.55 22.78
C GLY A 6 -38.26 58.56 21.62
N SER A 7 -37.12 58.06 21.15
CA SER A 7 -37.04 56.92 20.24
C SER A 7 -37.67 55.72 20.94
N ILE A 8 -38.82 55.31 20.46
CA ILE A 8 -39.57 54.17 20.96
C ILE A 8 -38.82 52.93 20.48
N VAL A 9 -37.91 52.43 21.32
CA VAL A 9 -37.26 51.13 21.09
C VAL A 9 -38.39 50.10 21.09
N SER A 10 -38.74 49.59 19.91
CA SER A 10 -39.65 48.46 19.76
C SER A 10 -39.12 47.31 20.60
N ALA A 11 -39.77 47.07 21.73
CA ALA A 11 -39.53 45.90 22.55
C ALA A 11 -39.68 44.65 21.66
N SER A 12 -38.58 43.91 21.52
CA SER A 12 -38.56 42.64 20.80
C SER A 12 -39.62 41.73 21.41
N GLN A 13 -40.66 41.40 20.63
CA GLN A 13 -41.61 40.38 21.06
C GLN A 13 -40.84 39.07 21.32
N PRO A 14 -41.12 38.37 22.43
CA PRO A 14 -40.48 37.09 22.71
C PRO A 14 -40.80 36.11 21.58
N ALA A 15 -39.77 35.49 21.00
CA ALA A 15 -39.89 34.54 19.90
C ALA A 15 -40.97 33.50 20.22
N THR A 16 -41.94 33.38 19.31
CA THR A 16 -43.09 32.50 19.52
C THR A 16 -42.65 31.03 19.41
N LEU A 17 -43.43 30.11 19.98
CA LEU A 17 -43.15 28.67 19.88
C LEU A 17 -43.02 28.21 18.41
N GLY A 18 -43.78 28.83 17.51
CA GLY A 18 -43.72 28.57 16.08
C GLY A 18 -42.38 29.00 15.45
N ASP A 19 -41.80 30.12 15.87
CA ASP A 19 -40.49 30.56 15.41
C ASP A 19 -39.38 29.60 15.85
N ARG A 20 -39.50 29.06 17.07
CA ARG A 20 -38.57 28.05 17.60
C ARG A 20 -38.67 26.73 16.83
N LEU A 21 -39.90 26.26 16.56
CA LEU A 21 -40.12 25.06 15.75
C LEU A 21 -39.58 25.22 14.32
N ARG A 22 -39.74 26.40 13.72
CA ARG A 22 -39.20 26.71 12.40
C ARG A 22 -37.67 26.75 12.41
N GLY A 23 -37.06 27.29 13.46
CA GLY A 23 -35.61 27.26 13.65
C GLY A 23 -35.06 25.84 13.75
N ILE A 24 -35.70 24.98 14.56
CA ILE A 24 -35.32 23.57 14.71
C ILE A 24 -35.48 22.82 13.38
N ALA A 25 -36.55 23.07 12.63
CA ALA A 25 -36.77 22.44 11.33
C ALA A 25 -35.71 22.86 10.30
N GLU A 26 -35.30 24.13 10.30
CA GLU A 26 -34.24 24.64 9.42
C GLU A 26 -32.87 24.04 9.80
N GLU A 27 -32.58 23.92 11.09
CA GLU A 27 -31.34 23.31 11.61
C GLU A 27 -31.25 21.82 11.24
N LEU A 28 -32.32 21.05 11.46
CA LEU A 28 -32.43 19.65 11.05
C LEU A 28 -32.18 19.46 9.55
N ARG A 29 -32.73 20.36 8.73
CA ARG A 29 -32.54 20.33 7.28
C ARG A 29 -31.09 20.61 6.90
N GLN A 30 -30.47 21.63 7.51
CA GLN A 30 -29.08 21.99 7.24
C GLN A 30 -28.10 20.88 7.68
N GLU A 31 -28.36 20.24 8.81
CA GLU A 31 -27.60 19.07 9.27
C GLU A 31 -27.74 17.91 8.29
N THR A 32 -28.96 17.61 7.84
CA THR A 32 -29.23 16.56 6.85
C THR A 32 -28.48 16.83 5.53
N ASP A 33 -28.51 18.05 5.02
CA ASP A 33 -27.79 18.43 3.80
C ASP A 33 -26.28 18.28 3.95
N THR A 34 -25.75 18.63 5.14
CA THR A 34 -24.33 18.46 5.47
C THR A 34 -23.95 16.98 5.54
N GLN A 35 -24.80 16.14 6.14
CA GLN A 35 -24.60 14.71 6.23
C GLN A 35 -24.62 14.06 4.85
N ILE A 36 -25.62 14.37 4.01
CA ILE A 36 -25.71 13.87 2.63
C ILE A 36 -24.44 14.23 1.85
N LYS A 37 -23.95 15.47 2.01
CA LYS A 37 -22.72 15.91 1.36
C LYS A 37 -21.50 15.14 1.86
N ALA A 38 -21.37 14.93 3.17
CA ALA A 38 -20.29 14.13 3.74
C ALA A 38 -20.33 12.68 3.24
N THR A 39 -21.50 12.03 3.28
CA THR A 39 -21.69 10.66 2.82
C THR A 39 -21.40 10.52 1.32
N SER A 40 -21.82 11.48 0.49
CA SER A 40 -21.52 11.45 -0.95
C SER A 40 -20.01 11.53 -1.24
N ARG A 41 -19.27 12.33 -0.47
CA ARG A 41 -17.80 12.42 -0.58
C ARG A 41 -17.13 11.12 -0.15
N ILE A 42 -17.59 10.51 0.94
CA ILE A 42 -17.09 9.21 1.40
C ILE A 42 -17.35 8.14 0.33
N LEU A 43 -18.55 8.10 -0.24
CA LEU A 43 -18.89 7.14 -1.30
C LEU A 43 -18.03 7.35 -2.56
N GLY A 44 -17.78 8.60 -2.95
CA GLY A 44 -16.89 8.92 -4.06
C GLY A 44 -15.45 8.47 -3.81
N ALA A 45 -14.92 8.72 -2.61
CA ALA A 45 -13.59 8.24 -2.22
C ALA A 45 -13.52 6.71 -2.19
N ALA A 46 -14.55 6.05 -1.66
CA ALA A 46 -14.63 4.58 -1.63
C ALA A 46 -14.67 3.98 -3.04
N ALA A 47 -15.41 4.60 -3.98
CA ALA A 47 -15.43 4.18 -5.38
C ALA A 47 -14.04 4.29 -6.03
N GLN A 48 -13.32 5.38 -5.76
CA GLN A 48 -11.95 5.55 -6.24
C GLN A 48 -10.99 4.52 -5.61
N MET A 49 -11.14 4.21 -4.32
CA MET A 49 -10.36 3.19 -3.65
C MET A 49 -10.61 1.79 -4.25
N ALA A 50 -11.87 1.46 -4.55
CA ALA A 50 -12.21 0.20 -5.21
C ALA A 50 -11.54 0.08 -6.59
N GLN A 51 -11.60 1.16 -7.39
CA GLN A 51 -10.94 1.18 -8.70
C GLN A 51 -9.42 1.03 -8.59
N ASN A 52 -8.78 1.70 -7.62
CA ASN A 52 -7.36 1.54 -7.36
C ASN A 52 -7.03 0.11 -6.92
N HIS A 53 -7.89 -0.50 -6.10
CA HIS A 53 -7.72 -1.86 -5.63
C HIS A 53 -7.83 -2.88 -6.78
N ASP A 54 -8.80 -2.72 -7.69
CA ASP A 54 -8.93 -3.56 -8.88
C ASP A 54 -7.68 -3.46 -9.76
N ARG A 55 -7.16 -2.24 -9.97
CA ARG A 55 -5.92 -2.04 -10.71
C ARG A 55 -4.70 -2.70 -10.05
N LEU A 56 -4.59 -2.61 -8.72
CA LEU A 56 -3.52 -3.28 -7.98
C LEU A 56 -3.61 -4.80 -8.13
N ILE A 57 -4.82 -5.36 -8.13
CA ILE A 57 -5.01 -6.79 -8.39
C ILE A 57 -4.47 -7.14 -9.78
N ASP A 58 -4.88 -6.39 -10.81
CA ASP A 58 -4.45 -6.64 -12.20
C ASP A 58 -2.92 -6.58 -12.33
N GLU A 59 -2.28 -5.55 -11.77
CA GLU A 59 -0.81 -5.38 -11.80
C GLU A 59 -0.09 -6.51 -11.06
N VAL A 60 -0.61 -6.95 -9.91
CA VAL A 60 -0.03 -8.08 -9.15
C VAL A 60 -0.22 -9.40 -9.90
N VAL A 61 -1.37 -9.61 -10.55
CA VAL A 61 -1.61 -10.80 -11.36
C VAL A 61 -0.62 -10.86 -12.52
N GLU A 62 -0.45 -9.77 -13.27
CA GLU A 62 0.52 -9.70 -14.37
C GLU A 62 1.94 -10.02 -13.88
N MET A 63 2.38 -9.40 -12.78
CA MET A 63 3.71 -9.63 -12.22
C MET A 63 3.90 -11.09 -11.76
N VAL A 64 2.90 -11.70 -11.13
CA VAL A 64 2.96 -13.10 -10.69
C VAL A 64 2.98 -14.04 -11.89
N GLU A 65 2.20 -13.77 -12.93
CA GLU A 65 2.21 -14.56 -14.17
C GLU A 65 3.57 -14.47 -14.88
N GLU A 66 4.17 -13.28 -14.94
CA GLU A 66 5.51 -13.07 -15.48
C GLU A 66 6.57 -13.83 -14.68
N ASP A 67 6.52 -13.74 -13.35
CA ASP A 67 7.43 -14.45 -12.45
C ASP A 67 7.30 -15.98 -12.60
N LEU A 68 6.06 -16.49 -12.69
CA LEU A 68 5.80 -17.91 -12.92
C LEU A 68 6.32 -18.36 -14.29
N ALA A 69 6.07 -17.57 -15.34
CA ALA A 69 6.58 -17.87 -16.68
C ALA A 69 8.11 -17.84 -16.72
N GLN A 70 8.74 -16.89 -16.01
CA GLN A 70 10.19 -16.81 -15.89
C GLN A 70 10.76 -17.99 -15.09
N ALA A 71 10.13 -18.36 -13.98
CA ALA A 71 10.49 -19.54 -13.21
C ALA A 71 10.35 -20.83 -14.04
N GLN A 72 9.30 -20.95 -14.86
CA GLN A 72 9.11 -22.09 -15.75
C GLN A 72 10.16 -22.13 -16.87
N ARG A 73 10.52 -20.98 -17.45
CA ARG A 73 11.63 -20.89 -18.41
C ARG A 73 12.97 -21.28 -17.76
N ALA A 74 13.25 -20.78 -16.55
CA ALA A 74 14.44 -21.15 -15.79
C ALA A 74 14.47 -22.65 -15.45
N ALA A 75 13.33 -23.23 -15.03
CA ALA A 75 13.21 -24.67 -14.80
C ALA A 75 13.43 -25.50 -16.08
N SER A 76 12.97 -25.02 -17.23
CA SER A 76 13.23 -25.65 -18.53
C SER A 76 14.68 -25.51 -19.01
N ALA A 77 15.42 -24.52 -18.49
CA ALA A 77 16.85 -24.33 -18.72
C ALA A 77 17.74 -25.24 -17.85
N THR A 78 17.15 -26.17 -17.09
CA THR A 78 17.91 -27.18 -16.35
C THR A 78 18.63 -28.11 -17.32
N TYR A 79 19.95 -28.10 -17.31
CA TYR A 79 20.77 -29.01 -18.09
C TYR A 79 20.60 -30.44 -17.58
N ARG A 80 19.86 -31.27 -18.33
CA ARG A 80 19.74 -32.70 -18.08
C ARG A 80 20.80 -33.50 -18.85
N VAL A 81 21.31 -34.56 -18.23
CA VAL A 81 22.32 -35.47 -18.80
C VAL A 81 22.00 -35.94 -20.24
N PRO A 82 20.77 -36.36 -20.58
CA PRO A 82 20.46 -36.78 -21.95
C PRO A 82 20.60 -35.65 -22.98
N GLY A 83 20.15 -34.43 -22.63
CA GLY A 83 20.25 -33.27 -23.51
C GLY A 83 21.69 -32.79 -23.71
N LEU A 84 22.52 -32.88 -22.66
CA LEU A 84 23.94 -32.59 -22.75
C LEU A 84 24.69 -33.58 -23.65
N LYS A 85 24.39 -34.88 -23.55
CA LYS A 85 24.96 -35.93 -24.42
C LYS A 85 24.54 -35.77 -25.88
N GLN A 86 23.31 -35.33 -26.13
CA GLN A 86 22.81 -35.08 -27.49
C GLN A 86 23.52 -33.89 -28.14
N LYS A 87 23.74 -32.79 -27.38
CA LYS A 87 24.42 -31.58 -27.88
C LYS A 87 25.93 -31.77 -28.03
N PHE A 88 26.57 -32.35 -27.01
CA PHE A 88 28.00 -32.54 -26.95
C PHE A 88 28.27 -34.05 -26.93
N LYS A 89 28.50 -34.63 -28.11
CA LYS A 89 28.70 -36.08 -28.31
C LYS A 89 29.73 -36.72 -27.35
N THR A 90 30.63 -35.94 -26.75
CA THR A 90 31.60 -36.40 -25.75
C THR A 90 31.66 -35.46 -24.53
N LEU A 91 31.97 -36.03 -23.36
CA LEU A 91 32.10 -35.27 -22.11
C LEU A 91 33.24 -34.24 -22.20
N LYS A 92 34.33 -34.57 -22.91
CA LYS A 92 35.47 -33.67 -23.11
C LYS A 92 35.08 -32.41 -23.90
N ALA A 93 34.25 -32.56 -24.95
CA ALA A 93 33.74 -31.42 -25.71
C ALA A 93 32.81 -30.53 -24.87
N ALA A 94 31.94 -31.13 -24.05
CA ALA A 94 31.08 -30.38 -23.14
C ALA A 94 31.90 -29.60 -22.10
N LYS A 95 32.89 -30.25 -21.47
CA LYS A 95 33.78 -29.60 -20.49
C LYS A 95 34.56 -28.43 -21.08
N ALA A 96 35.04 -28.56 -22.31
CA ALA A 96 35.75 -27.47 -23.00
C ALA A 96 34.81 -26.31 -23.35
N HIS A 97 33.56 -26.60 -23.73
CA HIS A 97 32.58 -25.57 -24.06
C HIS A 97 32.15 -24.73 -22.85
N PHE A 98 31.97 -25.37 -21.68
CA PHE A 98 31.54 -24.69 -20.46
C PHE A 98 32.70 -24.27 -19.55
N ASP A 99 33.94 -24.68 -19.87
CA ASP A 99 35.13 -24.53 -19.04
C ASP A 99 34.98 -25.05 -17.60
N ILE A 100 34.17 -26.11 -17.41
CA ILE A 100 33.89 -26.70 -16.10
C ILE A 100 34.62 -28.04 -15.93
N LYS A 101 35.34 -28.17 -14.81
CA LYS A 101 35.94 -29.45 -14.40
C LYS A 101 34.88 -30.37 -13.79
N ALA A 102 34.44 -31.37 -14.55
CA ALA A 102 33.55 -32.45 -14.10
C ALA A 102 34.12 -33.84 -14.40
N ASN A 103 33.83 -34.82 -13.54
CA ASN A 103 34.32 -36.21 -13.66
C ASN A 103 33.26 -37.16 -14.26
N SER A 104 32.00 -36.74 -14.33
CA SER A 104 30.89 -37.47 -14.95
C SER A 104 29.93 -36.50 -15.62
N TRP A 105 29.02 -37.02 -16.45
CA TRP A 105 27.93 -36.23 -17.03
C TRP A 105 26.96 -35.68 -15.99
N GLU A 106 26.71 -36.45 -14.92
CA GLU A 106 25.87 -36.01 -13.79
C GLU A 106 26.54 -34.84 -13.07
N ALA A 107 27.82 -34.96 -12.73
CA ALA A 107 28.57 -33.88 -12.07
C ALA A 107 28.65 -32.62 -12.94
N LEU A 108 28.68 -32.75 -14.27
CA LEU A 108 28.64 -31.61 -15.18
C LEU A 108 27.25 -30.94 -15.20
N ALA A 109 26.18 -31.74 -15.28
CA ALA A 109 24.82 -31.25 -15.24
C ALA A 109 24.52 -30.52 -13.92
N THR A 110 24.89 -31.11 -12.78
CA THR A 110 24.72 -30.49 -11.47
C THR A 110 25.45 -29.15 -11.36
N LYS A 111 26.73 -29.09 -11.76
CA LYS A 111 27.50 -27.84 -11.72
C LYS A 111 26.94 -26.76 -12.66
N LEU A 112 26.42 -27.15 -13.82
CA LEU A 112 25.76 -26.22 -14.73
C LEU A 112 24.48 -25.66 -14.10
N ASN A 113 23.67 -26.52 -13.47
CA ASN A 113 22.44 -26.08 -12.82
C ASN A 113 22.73 -25.19 -11.59
N GLU A 114 23.70 -25.55 -10.75
CA GLU A 114 24.15 -24.74 -9.60
C GLU A 114 24.67 -23.36 -10.03
N ALA A 115 25.46 -23.29 -11.11
CA ALA A 115 25.94 -22.02 -11.65
C ALA A 115 24.80 -21.15 -12.25
N THR A 116 23.75 -21.79 -12.78
CA THR A 116 22.59 -21.11 -13.35
C THR A 116 21.68 -20.56 -12.23
N GLU A 117 21.49 -21.30 -11.15
CA GLU A 117 20.76 -20.86 -9.95
C GLU A 117 21.49 -19.71 -9.23
N SER A 118 22.82 -19.79 -9.12
CA SER A 118 23.65 -18.72 -8.54
C SER A 118 23.62 -17.43 -9.37
N SER A 119 23.49 -17.55 -10.70
CA SER A 119 23.38 -16.38 -11.61
C SER A 119 21.95 -15.81 -11.68
N ALA A 120 20.92 -16.64 -11.49
CA ALA A 120 19.52 -16.19 -11.42
C ALA A 120 19.23 -15.40 -10.14
N SER A 121 19.92 -15.69 -9.04
CA SER A 121 19.88 -14.92 -7.78
C SER A 121 20.48 -13.50 -7.91
N HIS A 122 21.16 -13.17 -9.01
CA HIS A 122 21.83 -11.87 -9.21
C HIS A 122 21.18 -11.00 -10.30
N LYS A 123 20.06 -11.43 -10.88
CA LYS A 123 19.34 -10.67 -11.92
C LYS A 123 17.90 -10.30 -11.54
N THR A 124 17.54 -10.38 -10.27
CA THR A 124 16.43 -9.55 -9.75
C THR A 124 17.00 -8.17 -9.48
N GLY A 125 16.65 -7.21 -10.33
CA GLY A 125 16.87 -5.78 -10.11
C GLY A 125 16.01 -5.25 -8.97
N MET A 126 16.09 -5.90 -7.81
CA MET A 126 15.60 -5.38 -6.54
C MET A 126 16.84 -4.85 -5.83
N PRO A 127 16.86 -3.59 -5.34
CA PRO A 127 17.92 -3.18 -4.44
C PRO A 127 17.89 -4.20 -3.30
N SER A 128 19.02 -4.88 -3.07
CA SER A 128 19.17 -5.77 -1.92
C SER A 128 18.96 -4.90 -0.70
N THR A 129 17.71 -4.77 -0.27
CA THR A 129 17.37 -4.22 1.02
C THR A 129 17.96 -5.25 1.95
N ASN A 130 19.14 -4.94 2.48
CA ASN A 130 19.83 -5.86 3.37
C ASN A 130 18.82 -6.16 4.48
N ARG A 131 18.81 -7.39 4.99
CA ARG A 131 17.96 -7.77 6.13
C ARG A 131 18.10 -6.75 7.28
N ASN A 132 19.27 -6.14 7.40
CA ASN A 132 19.58 -5.06 8.32
C ASN A 132 18.80 -3.76 8.01
N ASP A 133 18.64 -3.38 6.74
CA ASP A 133 17.88 -2.19 6.34
C ASP A 133 16.38 -2.38 6.61
N VAL A 134 15.86 -3.61 6.46
CA VAL A 134 14.47 -3.91 6.85
C VAL A 134 14.28 -3.78 8.35
N LEU A 135 15.21 -4.29 9.14
CA LEU A 135 15.17 -4.18 10.61
C LEU A 135 15.27 -2.72 11.05
N GLU A 136 16.17 -1.93 10.44
CA GLU A 136 16.31 -0.51 10.74
C GLU A 136 15.04 0.29 10.39
N ARG A 137 14.38 -0.05 9.26
CA ARG A 137 13.09 0.55 8.90
C ARG A 137 11.99 0.16 9.88
N LEU A 138 11.96 -1.07 10.37
CA LEU A 138 10.99 -1.50 11.38
C LEU A 138 11.20 -0.77 12.71
N ASP A 139 12.44 -0.61 13.16
CA ASP A 139 12.78 0.16 14.37
C ASP A 139 12.46 1.67 14.21
N ALA A 140 12.59 2.21 13.00
CA ALA A 140 12.16 3.58 12.71
C ALA A 140 10.63 3.73 12.79
N ILE A 141 9.89 2.80 12.18
CA ILE A 141 8.41 2.78 12.23
C ILE A 141 7.91 2.62 13.67
N GLU A 142 8.54 1.76 14.46
CA GLU A 142 8.13 1.56 15.86
C GLU A 142 8.31 2.85 16.69
N ARG A 143 9.41 3.57 16.50
CA ARG A 143 9.62 4.87 17.15
C ARG A 143 8.61 5.92 16.73
N GLU A 144 8.26 5.98 15.45
CA GLU A 144 7.22 6.88 14.95
C GLU A 144 5.84 6.55 15.55
N MET A 145 5.50 5.27 15.67
CA MET A 145 4.24 4.85 16.31
C MET A 145 4.17 5.22 17.78
N MET A 146 5.28 5.09 18.53
CA MET A 146 5.33 5.54 19.93
C MET A 146 5.13 7.06 20.03
N SER A 147 5.80 7.83 19.17
CA SER A 147 5.64 9.28 19.14
C SER A 147 4.22 9.71 18.76
N LEU A 148 3.60 9.03 17.79
CA LEU A 148 2.22 9.30 17.39
C LEU A 148 1.26 9.03 18.55
N ARG A 149 1.47 7.94 19.29
CA ARG A 149 0.67 7.60 20.47
C ARG A 149 0.77 8.69 21.54
N ASP A 150 1.98 9.16 21.85
CA ASP A 150 2.19 10.24 22.83
C ASP A 150 1.51 11.55 22.40
N SER A 151 1.60 11.88 21.10
CA SER A 151 0.94 13.06 20.54
C SER A 151 -0.59 12.96 20.65
N MET A 152 -1.14 11.76 20.43
CA MET A 152 -2.57 11.49 20.55
C MET A 152 -3.03 11.56 22.00
N GLU A 153 -2.26 11.03 22.95
CA GLU A 153 -2.54 11.15 24.39
C GLU A 153 -2.51 12.62 24.85
N GLN A 154 -1.59 13.45 24.33
CA GLN A 154 -1.59 14.88 24.59
C GLN A 154 -2.82 15.60 24.02
N VAL A 155 -3.21 15.31 22.78
CA VAL A 155 -4.40 15.90 22.15
C VAL A 155 -5.66 15.51 22.94
N LEU A 156 -5.79 14.25 23.34
CA LEU A 156 -6.90 13.80 24.17
C LEU A 156 -6.92 14.51 25.53
N GLY A 157 -5.76 14.69 26.16
CA GLY A 157 -5.64 15.44 27.42
C GLY A 157 -6.00 16.93 27.28
N LEU A 158 -5.67 17.56 26.15
CA LEU A 158 -6.07 18.95 25.86
C LEU A 158 -7.57 19.06 25.61
N LEU A 159 -8.17 18.14 24.85
CA LEU A 159 -9.61 18.08 24.62
C LEU A 159 -10.37 17.89 25.94
N GLN A 160 -9.88 17.02 26.83
CA GLN A 160 -10.49 16.81 28.14
C GLN A 160 -10.42 18.06 29.04
N LYS A 161 -9.37 18.87 28.93
CA LYS A 161 -9.25 20.17 29.62
C LYS A 161 -10.11 21.28 29.02
N MET A 162 -10.57 21.14 27.77
CA MET A 162 -11.48 22.10 27.13
C MET A 162 -12.96 21.77 27.36
N VAL A 163 -13.26 20.50 27.66
CA VAL A 163 -14.63 20.02 27.92
C VAL A 163 -15.03 20.17 29.40
N ASN A 164 -14.05 20.33 30.31
CA ASN A 164 -14.25 20.75 31.70
C ASN A 164 -14.02 22.26 31.85
#